data_AF-T1AI71-F1
#
_entry.id   AF-T1AI71-F1
#
_cell.length_a   1.000
_cell.length_b   1.000
_cell.length_c   1.000
_cell.angle_alpha   90.00
_cell.angle_beta   90.00
_cell.angle_gamma   90.00
#
_symmetry.space_group_name_H-M   'P 1'
#
loop_
_entity.id
_entity.type
_entity.pdbx_description
1 polymer ?
#
loop_
_entity_poly.entity_id
_entity_poly.type
_entity_poly.pdbx_seq_one_letter_code
_entity_poly.pdbx_strand_id
1 'polypeptide(L)'
;EKFGRTLELYGSTEDVQRMVELSVKHKLDVTFTDPRLNELRQEMGEQQQIARVLKPVLEQEHTREFVQVSKDELPEPVQGVVVARGVANELTGSEYLAVAGTDGKVHYVGLSAHAERHMDAPARVGELVELSRYTPPPATAADRTLAAQAGRNEGIYDPQRHLQSAIARVIEDPEAYVAAHQRRAEALVARGHVERLVDGRYRVPSDLEARLERELAAGRDRASFVRVTAPSRGDFREHRVMAFTALDREIARGTLDALQQVPNPTTTQQALRTALEARVETLDKIGLIERQPGGAARLAPEAPRKLADLELQQAGAALDKRYGQYAALDATREEKGLLVEVKDLPSGRFAVIAHPEGGVTLAPAPRNAEALIGKPVHVELAADRHMADRVHTPMQTLVRTKVITERDLSRDRGLGL
;
A
#
# COMPACT_ATOMS: atom_id res chain seq x y z
N GLU A 1 26.79 43.00 1.63
CA GLU A 1 27.21 42.95 0.22
C GLU A 1 26.21 42.11 -0.57
N LYS A 2 25.22 42.76 -1.19
CA LYS A 2 24.18 42.17 -2.04
C LYS A 2 24.42 42.63 -3.48
N PHE A 3 25.46 42.11 -4.12
CA PHE A 3 25.68 42.31 -5.55
C PHE A 3 25.83 40.94 -6.19
N GLY A 4 24.72 40.39 -6.69
CA GLY A 4 24.78 39.29 -7.64
C GLY A 4 25.52 39.80 -8.87
N ARG A 5 26.74 39.32 -9.08
CA ARG A 5 27.50 39.63 -10.30
C ARG A 5 26.92 38.77 -11.42
N THR A 6 26.18 39.40 -12.33
CA THR A 6 25.75 38.76 -13.57
C THR A 6 26.97 38.62 -14.48
N LEU A 7 27.36 37.38 -14.78
CA LEU A 7 28.43 37.04 -15.72
C LEU A 7 27.79 36.45 -16.96
N GLU A 8 27.93 37.13 -18.10
CA GLU A 8 27.56 36.59 -19.40
C GLU A 8 28.72 35.77 -19.94
N LEU A 9 28.53 34.46 -20.01
CA LEU A 9 29.53 33.51 -20.48
C LEU A 9 29.06 32.92 -21.81
N TYR A 10 29.84 33.16 -22.85
CA TYR A 10 29.63 32.58 -24.19
C TYR A 10 30.57 31.40 -24.35
N GLY A 11 30.02 30.21 -24.61
CA GLY A 11 30.79 28.97 -24.74
C GLY A 11 30.04 27.93 -25.56
N SER A 12 30.72 26.83 -25.88
CA SER A 12 30.08 25.70 -26.53
C SER A 12 29.06 25.02 -25.60
N THR A 13 28.17 24.18 -26.14
CA THR A 13 27.22 23.40 -25.31
C THR A 13 27.94 22.56 -24.24
N GLU A 14 29.12 22.02 -24.56
CA GLU A 14 29.95 21.26 -23.61
C GLU A 14 30.49 22.14 -22.48
N ASP A 15 30.92 23.37 -22.77
CA ASP A 15 31.42 24.30 -21.75
C ASP A 15 30.31 24.69 -20.78
N VAL A 16 29.09 24.93 -21.29
CA VAL A 16 27.91 25.25 -20.47
C VAL A 16 27.53 24.08 -19.57
N GLN A 17 27.51 22.86 -20.08
CA GLN A 17 27.25 21.66 -19.30
C GLN A 17 28.31 21.46 -18.21
N ARG A 18 29.59 21.68 -18.53
CA ARG A 18 30.70 21.59 -17.57
C ARG A 18 30.62 22.65 -16.47
N MET A 19 30.16 23.87 -16.80
CA MET A 19 29.92 24.91 -15.80
C MET A 19 28.79 24.52 -14.84
N VAL A 20 27.68 23.98 -15.37
CA VAL A 20 26.58 23.47 -14.55
C VAL A 20 27.11 22.36 -13.63
N GLU A 21 27.88 21.41 -14.15
CA GLU A 21 28.50 20.34 -13.35
C GLU A 21 29.40 20.88 -12.23
N LEU A 22 30.27 21.83 -12.53
CA LEU A 22 31.17 22.45 -11.56
C LEU A 22 30.39 23.20 -10.48
N SER A 23 29.28 23.85 -10.84
CA SER A 23 28.41 24.56 -9.90
C SER A 23 27.77 23.61 -8.89
N VAL A 24 27.30 22.43 -9.34
CA VAL A 24 26.77 21.39 -8.46
C VAL A 24 27.87 20.80 -7.59
N LYS A 25 29.00 20.41 -8.20
CA LYS A 25 30.13 19.76 -7.53
C LYS A 25 30.70 20.60 -6.37
N HIS A 26 30.81 21.91 -6.57
CA HIS A 26 31.37 22.85 -5.58
C HIS A 26 30.30 23.58 -4.75
N LYS A 27 29.01 23.18 -4.87
CA LYS A 27 27.88 23.81 -4.16
C LYS A 27 27.84 25.34 -4.32
N LEU A 28 28.07 25.82 -5.53
CA LEU A 28 28.09 27.25 -5.82
C LEU A 28 26.65 27.80 -5.85
N ASP A 29 26.43 28.95 -5.22
CA ASP A 29 25.18 29.70 -5.29
C ASP A 29 25.14 30.53 -6.58
N VAL A 30 24.80 29.87 -7.69
CA VAL A 30 24.70 30.46 -9.03
C VAL A 30 23.26 30.33 -9.50
N THR A 31 22.74 31.30 -10.24
CA THR A 31 21.46 31.16 -10.95
C THR A 31 21.70 31.49 -12.41
N PHE A 32 21.30 30.59 -13.30
CA PHE A 32 21.42 30.80 -14.74
C PHE A 32 20.23 31.62 -15.24
N THR A 33 20.46 32.50 -16.21
CA THR A 33 19.37 33.26 -16.84
C THR A 33 18.47 32.35 -17.68
N ASP A 34 19.03 31.28 -18.27
CA ASP A 34 18.27 30.26 -19.00
C ASP A 34 17.61 29.28 -18.01
N PRO A 35 16.26 29.16 -17.99
CA PRO A 35 15.54 28.20 -17.14
C PRO A 35 16.01 26.76 -17.32
N ARG A 36 16.35 26.33 -18.54
CA ARG A 36 16.77 24.94 -18.83
C ARG A 36 18.08 24.58 -18.13
N LEU A 37 18.98 25.54 -17.96
CA LEU A 37 20.25 25.33 -17.26
C LEU A 37 20.04 25.23 -15.74
N ASN A 38 19.02 25.91 -15.20
CA ASN A 38 18.63 25.74 -13.80
C ASN A 38 17.97 24.36 -13.58
N GLU A 39 17.12 23.91 -14.50
CA GLU A 39 16.55 22.55 -14.49
C GLU A 39 17.66 21.49 -14.53
N LEU A 40 18.59 21.59 -15.49
CA LEU A 40 19.73 20.68 -15.58
C LEU A 40 20.60 20.69 -14.31
N ARG A 41 20.84 21.87 -13.71
CA ARG A 41 21.57 21.99 -12.44
C ARG A 41 20.85 21.28 -11.30
N GLN A 42 19.53 21.42 -11.23
CA GLN A 42 18.70 20.72 -10.23
C GLN A 42 18.77 19.22 -10.44
N GLU A 43 18.55 18.72 -11.66
CA GLU A 43 18.64 17.30 -12.01
C GLU A 43 20.02 16.71 -11.66
N MET A 44 21.11 17.39 -12.04
CA MET A 44 22.47 16.96 -11.70
C MET A 44 22.74 16.99 -10.19
N GLY A 45 22.16 17.96 -9.48
CA GLY A 45 22.22 18.06 -8.02
C GLY A 45 21.51 16.90 -7.35
N GLU A 46 20.30 16.57 -7.80
CA GLU A 46 19.52 15.43 -7.34
C GLU A 46 20.27 14.12 -7.59
N GLN A 47 20.79 13.91 -8.80
CA GLN A 47 21.60 12.74 -9.15
C GLN A 47 22.82 12.58 -8.23
N GLN A 48 23.57 13.67 -7.96
CA GLN A 48 24.70 13.61 -7.03
C GLN A 48 24.27 13.33 -5.58
N GLN A 49 23.13 13.85 -5.14
CA GLN A 49 22.58 13.59 -3.81
C GLN A 49 22.17 12.11 -3.68
N ILE A 50 21.44 11.59 -4.65
CA ILE A 50 21.04 10.17 -4.72
C ILE A 50 22.27 9.28 -4.70
N ALA A 51 23.27 9.56 -5.55
CA ALA A 51 24.50 8.78 -5.60
C ALA A 51 25.25 8.75 -4.25
N ARG A 52 25.26 9.87 -3.50
CA ARG A 52 25.86 9.93 -2.15
C ARG A 52 25.09 9.07 -1.15
N VAL A 53 23.76 9.12 -1.19
CA VAL A 53 22.88 8.36 -0.30
C VAL A 53 22.96 6.86 -0.59
N LEU A 54 23.05 6.48 -1.87
CA LEU A 54 23.12 5.10 -2.29
C LEU A 54 24.51 4.49 -2.20
N LYS A 55 25.59 5.29 -2.14
CA LYS A 55 26.96 4.78 -2.05
C LYS A 55 27.15 3.65 -1.03
N PRO A 56 26.76 3.79 0.26
CA PRO A 56 26.90 2.70 1.23
C PRO A 56 26.04 1.47 0.87
N VAL A 57 24.86 1.67 0.29
CA VAL A 57 23.97 0.59 -0.15
C VAL A 57 24.61 -0.19 -1.30
N LEU A 58 25.15 0.51 -2.29
CA LEU A 58 25.83 -0.08 -3.45
C LEU A 58 27.08 -0.87 -3.05
N GLU A 59 27.87 -0.35 -2.10
CA GLU A 59 29.02 -1.03 -1.53
C GLU A 59 28.60 -2.33 -0.81
N GLN A 60 27.50 -2.31 -0.04
CA GLN A 60 26.95 -3.47 0.65
C GLN A 60 26.36 -4.51 -0.31
N GLU A 61 25.70 -4.08 -1.39
CA GLU A 61 25.14 -4.96 -2.42
C GLU A 61 26.19 -5.47 -3.41
N HIS A 62 27.43 -4.98 -3.33
CA HIS A 62 28.50 -5.29 -4.27
C HIS A 62 28.11 -5.02 -5.74
N THR A 63 27.31 -3.99 -5.97
CA THR A 63 26.88 -3.54 -7.30
C THR A 63 27.22 -2.08 -7.53
N ARG A 64 27.37 -1.68 -8.79
CA ARG A 64 27.54 -0.27 -9.19
C ARG A 64 26.30 0.27 -9.90
N GLU A 65 25.32 -0.59 -10.15
CA GLU A 65 24.13 -0.26 -10.92
C GLU A 65 23.01 0.18 -9.99
N PHE A 66 22.52 1.40 -10.21
CA PHE A 66 21.27 1.86 -9.64
C PHE A 66 20.38 2.48 -10.71
N VAL A 67 19.07 2.48 -10.44
CA VAL A 67 18.05 3.06 -11.29
C VAL A 67 17.25 4.04 -10.45
N GLN A 68 17.13 5.28 -10.90
CA GLN A 68 16.15 6.21 -10.33
C GLN A 68 14.79 5.88 -10.95
N VAL A 69 13.85 5.45 -10.11
CA VAL A 69 12.52 5.04 -10.52
C VAL A 69 11.59 6.25 -10.54
N SER A 70 10.99 6.50 -11.70
CA SER A 70 9.95 7.49 -11.91
C SER A 70 8.65 6.85 -12.41
N LYS A 71 7.54 7.59 -12.38
CA LYS A 71 6.25 7.12 -12.92
C LYS A 71 6.30 6.84 -14.43
N ASP A 72 7.27 7.43 -15.13
CA ASP A 72 7.39 7.36 -16.58
C ASP A 72 8.39 6.27 -17.03
N GLU A 73 9.36 5.93 -16.18
CA GLU A 73 10.42 4.94 -16.44
C GLU A 73 10.18 3.58 -15.78
N LEU A 74 8.99 3.34 -15.21
CA LEU A 74 8.61 2.06 -14.61
C LEU A 74 7.53 1.33 -15.45
N PRO A 75 7.90 0.73 -16.60
CA PRO A 75 6.96 -0.01 -17.44
C PRO A 75 6.58 -1.37 -16.84
N GLU A 76 7.52 -2.03 -16.16
CA GLU A 76 7.32 -3.33 -15.52
C GLU A 76 7.46 -3.22 -13.99
N PRO A 77 6.69 -4.01 -13.22
CA PRO A 77 6.84 -4.04 -11.77
C PRO A 77 8.20 -4.60 -11.34
N VAL A 78 8.86 -3.94 -10.41
CA VAL A 78 10.15 -4.36 -9.84
C VAL A 78 9.91 -4.99 -8.47
N GLN A 79 10.38 -6.22 -8.28
CA GLN A 79 10.40 -6.89 -6.99
C GLN A 79 11.77 -6.75 -6.34
N GLY A 80 11.82 -6.53 -5.03
CA GLY A 80 13.07 -6.44 -4.31
C GLY A 80 12.92 -6.18 -2.83
N VAL A 81 14.04 -6.18 -2.12
CA VAL A 81 14.07 -5.95 -0.66
C VAL A 81 14.39 -4.48 -0.41
N VAL A 82 13.67 -3.85 0.51
CA VAL A 82 14.01 -2.50 0.97
C VAL A 82 15.34 -2.54 1.71
N VAL A 83 16.36 -1.88 1.18
CA VAL A 83 17.71 -1.82 1.75
C VAL A 83 18.02 -0.48 2.42
N ALA A 84 17.29 0.58 2.05
CA ALA A 84 17.33 1.85 2.76
C ALA A 84 16.00 2.61 2.66
N ARG A 85 15.72 3.43 3.67
CA ARG A 85 14.65 4.43 3.70
C ARG A 85 15.19 5.69 4.35
N GLY A 86 14.80 6.86 3.86
CA GLY A 86 15.21 8.12 4.45
C GLY A 86 14.46 9.31 3.88
N VAL A 87 14.91 10.51 4.23
CA VAL A 87 14.33 11.77 3.74
C VAL A 87 14.97 12.11 2.40
N ALA A 88 14.14 12.25 1.37
CA ALA A 88 14.55 12.70 0.04
C ALA A 88 14.68 14.23 -0.01
N ASN A 89 13.76 14.93 0.66
CA ASN A 89 13.72 16.39 0.70
C ASN A 89 13.27 16.87 2.09
N GLU A 90 14.16 17.57 2.79
CA GLU A 90 13.94 18.08 4.15
C GLU A 90 12.87 19.18 4.22
N LEU A 91 12.68 19.96 3.14
CA LEU A 91 11.70 21.04 3.09
C LEU A 91 10.28 20.52 2.96
N THR A 92 10.08 19.47 2.15
CA THR A 92 8.76 18.86 1.94
C THR A 92 8.48 17.70 2.90
N GLY A 93 9.51 17.18 3.57
CA GLY A 93 9.44 15.94 4.34
C GLY A 93 9.22 14.71 3.47
N SER A 94 9.42 14.80 2.15
CA SER A 94 9.25 13.66 1.24
C SER A 94 10.33 12.61 1.53
N GLU A 95 9.93 11.35 1.59
CA GLU A 95 10.82 10.21 1.84
C GLU A 95 11.29 9.56 0.53
N TYR A 96 12.31 8.72 0.61
CA TYR A 96 12.72 7.80 -0.46
C TYR A 96 12.79 6.36 0.05
N LEU A 97 12.75 5.41 -0.88
CA LEU A 97 13.18 4.02 -0.67
C LEU A 97 14.30 3.66 -1.64
N ALA A 98 15.27 2.89 -1.15
CA ALA A 98 16.18 2.13 -1.99
C ALA A 98 15.79 0.65 -1.89
N VAL A 99 15.54 0.02 -3.03
CA VAL A 99 15.10 -1.37 -3.16
C VAL A 99 16.14 -2.16 -3.94
N ALA A 100 16.79 -3.14 -3.31
CA ALA A 100 17.67 -4.07 -4.01
C ALA A 100 16.80 -5.10 -4.75
N GLY A 101 16.79 -4.99 -6.07
CA GLY A 101 15.91 -5.75 -6.95
C GLY A 101 16.36 -7.20 -7.16
N THR A 102 15.40 -8.06 -7.51
CA THR A 102 15.68 -9.41 -7.98
C THR A 102 16.50 -9.41 -9.29
N ASP A 103 16.49 -8.28 -10.01
CA ASP A 103 17.27 -8.01 -11.22
C ASP A 103 18.75 -7.64 -10.98
N GLY A 104 19.17 -7.53 -9.71
CA GLY A 104 20.56 -7.21 -9.34
C GLY A 104 20.89 -5.71 -9.32
N LYS A 105 19.89 -4.85 -9.51
CA LYS A 105 20.03 -3.39 -9.46
C LYS A 105 19.47 -2.82 -8.17
N VAL A 106 19.98 -1.65 -7.76
CA VAL A 106 19.37 -0.87 -6.66
C VAL A 106 18.43 0.17 -7.24
N HIS A 107 17.15 0.08 -6.91
CA HIS A 107 16.10 0.98 -7.38
C HIS A 107 15.84 2.06 -6.33
N TYR A 108 16.15 3.32 -6.66
CA TYR A 108 15.84 4.47 -5.83
C TYR A 108 14.51 5.08 -6.25
N VAL A 109 13.56 5.21 -5.33
CA VAL A 109 12.27 5.82 -5.59
C VAL A 109 11.99 6.93 -4.58
N GLY A 110 11.73 8.14 -5.09
CA GLY A 110 11.15 9.22 -4.29
C GLY A 110 9.67 8.93 -4.02
N LEU A 111 9.27 8.87 -2.75
CA LEU A 111 7.91 8.56 -2.36
C LEU A 111 7.01 9.79 -2.49
N SER A 112 6.02 9.69 -3.37
CA SER A 112 4.89 10.61 -3.33
C SER A 112 4.02 10.34 -2.10
N ALA A 113 3.22 11.32 -1.68
CA ALA A 113 2.27 11.14 -0.59
C ALA A 113 1.28 9.99 -0.83
N HIS A 114 1.12 9.48 -2.06
CA HIS A 114 0.19 8.41 -2.43
C HIS A 114 0.84 7.02 -2.53
N ALA A 115 2.18 6.94 -2.55
CA ALA A 115 2.92 5.73 -2.92
C ALA A 115 2.60 4.52 -2.02
N GLU A 116 2.36 4.77 -0.73
CA GLU A 116 2.12 3.75 0.30
C GLU A 116 0.72 3.83 0.93
N ARG A 117 -0.15 4.74 0.46
CA ARG A 117 -1.44 5.02 1.14
C ARG A 117 -2.37 3.83 1.26
N HIS A 118 -2.34 2.90 0.30
CA HIS A 118 -3.18 1.70 0.33
C HIS A 118 -2.73 0.69 1.39
N MET A 119 -1.48 0.80 1.86
CA MET A 119 -0.94 -0.03 2.92
C MET A 119 -1.39 0.46 4.30
N ASP A 120 -1.39 -0.45 5.26
CA ASP A 120 -1.66 -0.26 6.68
C ASP A 120 -0.52 0.43 7.43
N ALA A 121 0.71 0.25 6.95
CA ALA A 121 1.91 0.91 7.46
C ALA A 121 2.93 1.15 6.32
N PRO A 122 3.84 2.13 6.47
CA PRO A 122 4.94 2.33 5.52
C PRO A 122 5.88 1.12 5.44
N ALA A 123 6.47 0.88 4.27
CA ALA A 123 7.43 -0.20 4.07
C ALA A 123 8.71 0.02 4.90
N ARG A 124 9.25 -1.07 5.46
CA ARG A 124 10.43 -1.04 6.33
C ARG A 124 11.64 -1.69 5.67
N VAL A 125 12.83 -1.30 6.11
CA VAL A 125 14.09 -1.97 5.69
C VAL A 125 14.00 -3.46 6.06
N GLY A 126 14.37 -4.32 5.11
CA GLY A 126 14.25 -5.78 5.23
C GLY A 126 12.92 -6.36 4.74
N GLU A 127 11.92 -5.54 4.39
CA GLU A 127 10.68 -6.04 3.78
C GLU A 127 10.88 -6.29 2.28
N LEU A 128 10.31 -7.38 1.77
CA LEU A 128 10.21 -7.64 0.34
C LEU A 128 9.01 -6.89 -0.24
N VAL A 129 9.25 -6.02 -1.21
CA VAL A 129 8.26 -5.11 -1.80
C VAL A 129 8.20 -5.23 -3.32
N GLU A 130 7.11 -4.73 -3.87
CA GLU A 130 6.92 -4.51 -5.30
C GLU A 130 6.73 -3.01 -5.58
N LEU A 131 7.54 -2.48 -6.49
CA LEU A 131 7.35 -1.16 -7.08
C LEU A 131 6.56 -1.33 -8.37
N SER A 132 5.44 -0.64 -8.50
CA SER A 132 4.57 -0.74 -9.68
C SER A 132 4.06 0.63 -10.10
N ARG A 133 3.86 0.86 -11.40
CA ARG A 133 3.12 2.04 -11.86
C ARG A 133 1.64 1.84 -11.53
N TYR A 134 1.07 2.74 -10.75
CA TYR A 134 -0.36 2.76 -10.51
C TYR A 134 -1.00 3.97 -11.19
N THR A 135 -1.99 3.71 -12.01
CA THR A 135 -2.86 4.73 -12.58
C THR A 135 -4.21 4.63 -11.87
N PRO A 136 -4.63 5.67 -11.12
CA PRO A 136 -5.96 5.70 -10.53
C PRO A 136 -7.05 5.48 -11.60
N PRO A 137 -8.14 4.78 -11.27
CA PRO A 137 -9.26 4.67 -12.19
C PRO A 137 -9.86 6.06 -12.47
N PRO A 138 -10.44 6.29 -13.67
CA PRO A 138 -11.00 7.58 -14.04
C PRO A 138 -12.08 8.07 -13.06
N ALA A 139 -12.95 7.15 -12.63
CA ALA A 139 -13.86 7.36 -11.53
C ALA A 139 -13.24 6.87 -10.21
N THR A 140 -13.00 7.81 -9.29
CA THR A 140 -12.47 7.51 -7.97
C THR A 140 -13.51 6.77 -7.11
N ALA A 141 -13.07 6.18 -5.99
CA ALA A 141 -13.99 5.60 -5.01
C ALA A 141 -14.97 6.65 -4.42
N ALA A 142 -14.53 7.91 -4.33
CA ALA A 142 -15.38 9.02 -3.90
C ALA A 142 -16.46 9.33 -4.95
N ASP A 143 -16.12 9.32 -6.24
CA ASP A 143 -17.09 9.53 -7.33
C ASP A 143 -18.17 8.45 -7.32
N ARG A 144 -17.75 7.18 -7.16
CA ARG A 144 -18.65 6.03 -7.03
C ARG A 144 -19.53 6.13 -5.79
N THR A 145 -18.98 6.58 -4.67
CA THR A 145 -19.75 6.78 -3.44
C THR A 145 -20.77 7.91 -3.59
N LEU A 146 -20.39 9.02 -4.22
CA LEU A 146 -21.31 10.13 -4.54
C LEU A 146 -22.45 9.64 -5.43
N ALA A 147 -22.14 8.95 -6.52
CA ALA A 147 -23.14 8.40 -7.44
C ALA A 147 -24.06 7.37 -6.75
N ALA A 148 -23.51 6.47 -5.92
CA ALA A 148 -24.29 5.48 -5.20
C ALA A 148 -25.21 6.10 -4.14
N GLN A 149 -24.74 7.09 -3.38
CA GLN A 149 -25.55 7.81 -2.39
C GLN A 149 -26.64 8.64 -3.09
N ALA A 150 -26.31 9.32 -4.18
CA ALA A 150 -27.27 10.07 -4.99
C ALA A 150 -28.31 9.16 -5.64
N GLY A 151 -27.91 8.02 -6.21
CA GLY A 151 -28.82 7.07 -6.85
C GLY A 151 -29.86 6.47 -5.91
N ARG A 152 -29.54 6.36 -4.61
CA ARG A 152 -30.50 5.96 -3.56
C ARG A 152 -31.49 7.06 -3.19
N ASN A 153 -31.30 8.26 -3.71
CA ASN A 153 -32.03 9.47 -3.35
C ASN A 153 -32.31 10.31 -4.61
N GLU A 154 -32.86 9.67 -5.66
CA GLU A 154 -33.34 10.32 -6.89
C GLU A 154 -32.28 11.20 -7.60
N GLY A 155 -31.00 10.82 -7.51
CA GLY A 155 -29.88 11.57 -8.09
C GLY A 155 -29.39 12.73 -7.22
N ILE A 156 -29.82 12.84 -5.97
CA ILE A 156 -29.42 13.91 -5.05
C ILE A 156 -28.49 13.37 -3.95
N TYR A 157 -27.24 13.81 -3.97
CA TYR A 157 -26.31 13.60 -2.88
C TYR A 157 -26.57 14.62 -1.75
N ASP A 158 -26.82 14.10 -0.55
CA ASP A 158 -27.07 14.87 0.68
C ASP A 158 -25.92 14.63 1.69
N PRO A 159 -25.10 15.65 1.99
CA PRO A 159 -24.01 15.54 2.96
C PRO A 159 -24.47 15.15 4.38
N GLN A 160 -25.61 15.64 4.85
CA GLN A 160 -26.09 15.33 6.21
C GLN A 160 -26.50 13.86 6.33
N ARG A 161 -27.19 13.34 5.30
CA ARG A 161 -27.53 11.92 5.23
C ARG A 161 -26.28 11.04 5.12
N HIS A 162 -25.27 11.49 4.36
CA HIS A 162 -24.01 10.78 4.27
C HIS A 162 -23.26 10.77 5.61
N LEU A 163 -23.31 11.86 6.38
CA LEU A 163 -22.71 11.93 7.72
C LEU A 163 -23.35 10.93 8.69
N GLN A 164 -24.68 10.86 8.72
CA GLN A 164 -25.37 9.84 9.53
C GLN A 164 -24.96 8.43 9.11
N SER A 165 -24.84 8.17 7.81
CA SER A 165 -24.37 6.89 7.29
C SER A 165 -22.91 6.60 7.65
N ALA A 166 -22.04 7.61 7.63
CA ALA A 166 -20.62 7.52 7.95
C ALA A 166 -20.38 7.25 9.45
N ILE A 167 -21.15 7.92 10.32
CA ILE A 167 -21.16 7.68 11.77
C ILE A 167 -21.56 6.23 12.05
N ALA A 168 -22.62 5.74 11.40
CA ALA A 168 -23.06 4.34 11.54
C ALA A 168 -22.06 3.31 10.99
N ARG A 169 -21.11 3.73 10.13
CA ARG A 169 -20.06 2.88 9.52
C ARG A 169 -18.68 3.06 10.15
N VAL A 170 -18.55 3.88 11.20
CA VAL A 170 -17.32 4.04 12.01
C VAL A 170 -16.10 4.41 11.19
N ILE A 171 -16.31 5.40 10.34
CA ILE A 171 -15.18 6.08 9.72
C ILE A 171 -14.47 6.89 10.80
N GLU A 172 -13.13 6.88 10.82
CA GLU A 172 -12.29 7.51 11.86
C GLU A 172 -12.71 8.94 12.18
N ASP A 173 -12.94 9.71 11.13
CA ASP A 173 -13.45 11.07 11.19
C ASP A 173 -14.60 11.16 10.18
N PRO A 174 -15.85 10.90 10.61
CA PRO A 174 -17.01 10.93 9.72
C PRO A 174 -17.21 12.31 9.10
N GLU A 175 -16.88 13.37 9.84
CA GLU A 175 -16.99 14.75 9.37
C GLU A 175 -15.95 15.04 8.31
N ALA A 176 -14.67 14.74 8.54
CA ALA A 176 -13.63 14.92 7.53
C ALA A 176 -13.85 14.01 6.31
N TYR A 177 -14.39 12.81 6.50
CA TYR A 177 -14.76 11.90 5.43
C TYR A 177 -15.87 12.47 4.55
N VAL A 178 -16.96 12.97 5.13
CA VAL A 178 -18.03 13.62 4.37
C VAL A 178 -17.53 14.92 3.75
N ALA A 179 -16.73 15.71 4.46
CA ALA A 179 -16.11 16.92 3.92
C ALA A 179 -15.20 16.60 2.73
N ALA A 180 -14.50 15.47 2.72
CA ALA A 180 -13.73 15.02 1.54
C ALA A 180 -14.63 14.71 0.34
N HIS A 181 -15.79 14.08 0.56
CA HIS A 181 -16.78 13.83 -0.50
C HIS A 181 -17.43 15.13 -0.98
N GLN A 182 -17.66 16.09 -0.08
CA GLN A 182 -18.19 17.40 -0.42
C GLN A 182 -17.18 18.21 -1.25
N ARG A 183 -15.90 18.27 -0.85
CA ARG A 183 -14.83 18.86 -1.66
C ARG A 183 -14.72 18.21 -3.03
N ARG A 184 -14.89 16.88 -3.10
CA ARG A 184 -14.92 16.17 -4.39
C ARG A 184 -16.12 16.56 -5.23
N ALA A 185 -17.32 16.66 -4.65
CA ALA A 185 -18.52 17.11 -5.34
C ALA A 185 -18.35 18.56 -5.86
N GLU A 186 -17.76 19.46 -5.07
CA GLU A 186 -17.43 20.82 -5.49
C GLU A 186 -16.43 20.86 -6.65
N ALA A 187 -15.40 20.01 -6.62
CA ALA A 187 -14.46 19.88 -7.73
C ALA A 187 -15.16 19.37 -9.01
N LEU A 188 -16.15 18.49 -8.89
CA LEU A 188 -16.95 18.03 -10.03
C LEU A 188 -17.92 19.11 -10.55
N VAL A 189 -18.44 19.97 -9.66
CA VAL A 189 -19.23 21.15 -10.04
C VAL A 189 -18.38 22.13 -10.85
N ALA A 190 -17.16 22.41 -10.40
CA ALA A 190 -16.23 23.28 -11.13
C ALA A 190 -15.90 22.76 -12.55
N ARG A 191 -16.01 21.44 -12.77
CA ARG A 191 -15.78 20.78 -14.06
C ARG A 191 -17.07 20.56 -14.87
N GLY A 192 -18.22 20.97 -14.35
CA GLY A 192 -19.52 20.84 -15.01
C GLY A 192 -20.13 19.43 -15.01
N HIS A 193 -19.61 18.51 -14.19
CA HIS A 193 -20.13 17.13 -14.10
C HIS A 193 -21.24 16.93 -13.08
N VAL A 194 -21.30 17.80 -12.06
CA VAL A 194 -22.27 17.78 -10.96
C VAL A 194 -22.87 19.17 -10.83
N GLU A 195 -24.14 19.27 -10.42
CA GLU A 195 -24.81 20.55 -10.20
C GLU A 195 -24.98 20.78 -8.68
N ARG A 196 -24.62 21.97 -8.19
CA ARG A 196 -24.84 22.36 -6.79
C ARG A 196 -26.24 22.95 -6.64
N LEU A 197 -27.03 22.40 -5.72
CA LEU A 197 -28.35 22.91 -5.35
C LEU A 197 -28.23 24.03 -4.31
N VAL A 198 -29.28 24.85 -4.20
CA VAL A 198 -29.31 26.06 -3.35
C VAL A 198 -29.18 25.73 -1.86
N ASP A 199 -29.55 24.52 -1.45
CA ASP A 199 -29.57 24.04 -0.08
C ASP A 199 -28.30 23.28 0.34
N GLY A 200 -27.24 23.33 -0.49
CA GLY A 200 -25.97 22.65 -0.20
C GLY A 200 -25.96 21.16 -0.55
N ARG A 201 -27.04 20.65 -1.16
CA ARG A 201 -27.07 19.31 -1.79
C ARG A 201 -26.53 19.36 -3.21
N TYR A 202 -26.25 18.19 -3.80
CA TYR A 202 -25.67 18.10 -5.13
C TYR A 202 -26.50 17.17 -5.99
N ARG A 203 -26.85 17.60 -7.21
CA ARG A 203 -27.45 16.73 -8.21
C ARG A 203 -26.33 16.03 -8.99
N VAL A 204 -26.25 14.72 -8.81
CA VAL A 204 -25.23 13.86 -9.40
C VAL A 204 -25.88 13.03 -10.50
N PRO A 205 -25.40 13.12 -11.76
CA PRO A 205 -25.96 12.33 -12.85
C PRO A 205 -25.63 10.84 -12.68
N SER A 206 -26.54 9.96 -13.11
CA SER A 206 -26.36 8.50 -13.04
C SER A 206 -25.23 7.99 -13.96
N ASP A 207 -24.87 8.75 -15.00
CA ASP A 207 -23.77 8.47 -15.92
C ASP A 207 -22.45 9.18 -15.56
N LEU A 208 -22.31 9.67 -14.31
CA LEU A 208 -21.11 10.38 -13.85
C LEU A 208 -19.81 9.62 -14.16
N GLU A 209 -19.77 8.31 -13.89
CA GLU A 209 -18.58 7.49 -14.14
C GLU A 209 -18.18 7.50 -15.61
N ALA A 210 -19.15 7.27 -16.52
CA ALA A 210 -18.91 7.28 -17.96
C ALA A 210 -18.55 8.68 -18.51
N ARG A 211 -18.97 9.77 -17.84
CA ARG A 211 -18.54 11.13 -18.19
C ARG A 211 -17.07 11.38 -17.82
N LEU A 212 -16.67 10.95 -16.63
CA LEU A 212 -15.29 11.09 -16.15
C LEU A 212 -14.31 10.23 -16.96
N GLU A 213 -14.72 9.04 -17.39
CA GLU A 213 -13.94 8.20 -18.30
C GLU A 213 -13.67 8.87 -19.66
N ARG A 214 -14.70 9.47 -20.26
CA ARG A 214 -14.58 10.18 -21.54
C ARG A 214 -13.70 11.43 -21.46
N GLU A 215 -13.81 12.20 -20.38
CA GLU A 215 -12.97 13.38 -20.16
C GLU A 215 -11.49 12.99 -19.98
N LEU A 216 -11.21 11.92 -19.22
CA LEU A 216 -9.84 11.46 -19.02
C LEU A 216 -9.22 10.93 -20.31
N ALA A 217 -9.99 10.26 -21.17
CA ALA A 217 -9.51 9.82 -22.48
C ALA A 217 -9.05 10.98 -23.38
N ALA A 218 -9.55 12.20 -23.15
CA ALA A 218 -9.18 13.40 -23.91
C ALA A 218 -7.98 14.16 -23.32
N GLY A 219 -7.65 13.97 -22.03
CA GLY A 219 -6.53 14.63 -21.34
C GLY A 219 -5.30 13.73 -21.22
N ARG A 220 -4.17 14.12 -21.83
CA ARG A 220 -2.93 13.33 -21.84
C ARG A 220 -2.19 13.18 -20.50
N ASP A 221 -2.64 13.85 -19.43
CA ASP A 221 -1.94 13.78 -18.14
C ASP A 221 -2.50 12.66 -17.24
N ARG A 222 -1.82 11.52 -17.31
CA ARG A 222 -2.05 10.40 -16.38
C ARG A 222 -1.60 10.85 -14.98
N ALA A 223 -2.52 10.93 -14.03
CA ALA A 223 -2.23 11.07 -12.59
C ALA A 223 -1.59 9.80 -11.99
N SER A 224 -0.76 9.09 -12.76
CA SER A 224 -0.09 7.87 -12.34
C SER A 224 1.05 8.19 -11.38
N PHE A 225 1.29 7.30 -10.44
CA PHE A 225 2.40 7.39 -9.49
C PHE A 225 3.03 6.01 -9.28
N VAL A 226 4.24 5.99 -8.72
CA VAL A 226 4.88 4.75 -8.29
C VAL A 226 4.22 4.30 -6.98
N ARG A 227 3.65 3.09 -7.00
CA ARG A 227 2.99 2.45 -5.87
C ARG A 227 3.89 1.35 -5.31
N VAL A 228 4.08 1.38 -4.00
CA VAL A 228 4.84 0.37 -3.24
C VAL A 228 3.85 -0.62 -2.62
N THR A 229 4.04 -1.92 -2.84
CA THR A 229 3.22 -2.95 -2.21
C THR A 229 4.10 -3.91 -1.44
N ALA A 230 3.80 -4.12 -0.15
CA ALA A 230 4.41 -5.16 0.67
C ALA A 230 3.41 -6.34 0.79
N PRO A 231 3.65 -7.49 0.13
CA PRO A 231 2.79 -8.67 0.21
C PRO A 231 2.60 -9.22 1.62
N SER A 232 3.62 -9.08 2.46
CA SER A 232 3.64 -9.47 3.86
C SER A 232 4.59 -8.57 4.63
N ARG A 233 4.39 -8.49 5.94
CA ARG A 233 5.21 -7.69 6.87
C ARG A 233 6.35 -8.49 7.47
N GLY A 234 7.41 -7.79 7.88
CA GLY A 234 8.56 -8.38 8.58
C GLY A 234 9.75 -8.73 7.69
N ASP A 235 10.79 -9.31 8.30
CA ASP A 235 12.00 -9.71 7.59
C ASP A 235 11.70 -10.91 6.68
N PHE A 236 12.00 -10.77 5.38
CA PHE A 236 11.78 -11.83 4.40
C PHE A 236 12.57 -13.12 4.72
N ARG A 237 13.59 -13.06 5.58
CA ARG A 237 14.39 -14.24 5.98
C ARG A 237 13.64 -15.19 6.92
N GLU A 238 12.51 -14.78 7.50
CA GLU A 238 11.70 -15.59 8.41
C GLU A 238 10.88 -16.68 7.68
N HIS A 239 11.56 -17.66 7.08
CA HIS A 239 10.94 -18.67 6.23
C HIS A 239 10.00 -19.66 6.96
N ARG A 240 10.04 -19.72 8.30
CA ARG A 240 9.25 -20.67 9.13
C ARG A 240 7.84 -20.17 9.48
N VAL A 241 7.49 -18.96 9.08
CA VAL A 241 6.20 -18.34 9.39
C VAL A 241 5.07 -19.11 8.72
N MET A 242 4.07 -19.59 9.47
CA MET A 242 2.91 -20.33 8.93
C MET A 242 1.83 -19.38 8.41
N ALA A 243 2.21 -18.49 7.50
CA ALA A 243 1.34 -17.54 6.82
C ALA A 243 1.72 -17.44 5.34
N PHE A 244 0.85 -16.86 4.52
CA PHE A 244 1.20 -16.53 3.15
C PHE A 244 2.06 -15.27 3.14
N THR A 245 3.27 -15.36 2.60
CA THR A 245 4.31 -14.35 2.65
C THR A 245 4.72 -13.87 1.25
N ALA A 246 5.53 -12.81 1.20
CA ALA A 246 6.14 -12.33 -0.03
C ALA A 246 7.01 -13.39 -0.72
N LEU A 247 7.68 -14.27 0.04
CA LEU A 247 8.44 -15.40 -0.52
C LEU A 247 7.54 -16.35 -1.32
N ASP A 248 6.31 -16.58 -0.89
CA ASP A 248 5.38 -17.50 -1.56
C ASP A 248 4.96 -16.95 -2.94
N ARG A 249 4.85 -15.61 -3.07
CA ARG A 249 4.66 -14.95 -4.37
C ARG A 249 5.88 -15.09 -5.27
N GLU A 250 7.09 -14.96 -4.72
CA GLU A 250 8.33 -15.14 -5.47
C GLU A 250 8.54 -16.59 -5.93
N ILE A 251 8.17 -17.58 -5.10
CA ILE A 251 8.14 -19.00 -5.51
C ILE A 251 7.17 -19.16 -6.68
N ALA A 252 5.96 -18.59 -6.59
CA ALA A 252 4.99 -18.66 -7.68
C ALA A 252 5.44 -17.96 -8.98
N ARG A 253 6.34 -16.97 -8.89
CA ARG A 253 6.97 -16.27 -10.02
C ARG A 253 8.14 -17.04 -10.64
N GLY A 254 8.65 -18.10 -9.99
CA GLY A 254 9.86 -18.78 -10.43
C GLY A 254 11.15 -18.02 -10.10
N THR A 255 11.10 -17.08 -9.15
CA THR A 255 12.25 -16.24 -8.78
C THR A 255 13.42 -17.08 -8.26
N LEU A 256 13.15 -18.19 -7.57
CA LEU A 256 14.21 -19.08 -7.09
C LEU A 256 15.03 -19.66 -8.24
N ASP A 257 14.37 -20.20 -9.27
CA ASP A 257 15.04 -20.79 -10.43
C ASP A 257 15.85 -19.71 -11.18
N ALA A 258 15.29 -18.51 -11.33
CA ALA A 258 15.99 -17.37 -11.94
C ALA A 258 17.26 -16.99 -11.17
N LEU A 259 17.18 -16.89 -9.84
CA LEU A 259 18.32 -16.53 -8.98
C LEU A 259 19.41 -17.63 -8.93
N GLN A 260 19.06 -18.90 -9.15
CA GLN A 260 20.04 -19.97 -9.25
C GLN A 260 20.91 -19.86 -10.51
N GLN A 261 20.42 -19.22 -11.57
CA GLN A 261 21.16 -18.99 -12.81
C GLN A 261 22.01 -17.72 -12.79
N VAL A 262 21.93 -16.90 -11.73
CA VAL A 262 22.72 -15.68 -11.60
C VAL A 262 24.16 -16.03 -11.20
N PRO A 263 25.19 -15.74 -12.03
CA PRO A 263 26.56 -16.16 -11.75
C PRO A 263 27.21 -15.39 -10.60
N ASN A 264 26.93 -14.08 -10.49
CA ASN A 264 27.49 -13.18 -9.47
C ASN A 264 26.34 -12.42 -8.80
N PRO A 265 25.60 -13.06 -7.89
CA PRO A 265 24.46 -12.43 -7.25
C PRO A 265 24.92 -11.30 -6.31
N THR A 266 24.11 -10.24 -6.20
CA THR A 266 24.27 -9.25 -5.14
C THR A 266 24.02 -9.87 -3.76
N THR A 267 24.39 -9.15 -2.70
CA THR A 267 24.14 -9.57 -1.32
C THR A 267 22.66 -9.89 -1.06
N THR A 268 21.76 -9.03 -1.52
CA THR A 268 20.32 -9.27 -1.40
C THR A 268 19.84 -10.45 -2.25
N GLN A 269 20.31 -10.60 -3.49
CA GLN A 269 19.94 -11.75 -4.34
C GLN A 269 20.35 -13.08 -3.69
N GLN A 270 21.56 -13.14 -3.11
CA GLN A 270 22.04 -14.33 -2.40
C GLN A 270 21.20 -14.62 -1.15
N ALA A 271 20.86 -13.59 -0.37
CA ALA A 271 20.00 -13.74 0.80
C ALA A 271 18.58 -14.19 0.43
N LEU A 272 18.01 -13.63 -0.65
CA LEU A 272 16.69 -13.99 -1.16
C LEU A 272 16.68 -15.43 -1.68
N ARG A 273 17.70 -15.86 -2.43
CA ARG A 273 17.84 -17.26 -2.86
C ARG A 273 17.82 -18.22 -1.67
N THR A 274 18.63 -17.92 -0.64
CA THR A 274 18.72 -18.73 0.58
C THR A 274 17.38 -18.80 1.32
N ALA A 275 16.68 -17.67 1.43
CA ALA A 275 15.37 -17.61 2.07
C ALA A 275 14.30 -18.39 1.28
N LEU A 276 14.32 -18.30 -0.05
CA LEU A 276 13.42 -19.05 -0.93
C LEU A 276 13.66 -20.55 -0.84
N GLU A 277 14.91 -21.02 -0.83
CA GLU A 277 15.26 -22.43 -0.66
C GLU A 277 14.73 -22.98 0.67
N ALA A 278 14.99 -22.27 1.77
CA ALA A 278 14.52 -22.66 3.10
C ALA A 278 12.98 -22.61 3.21
N ARG A 279 12.34 -21.68 2.49
CA ARG A 279 10.88 -21.58 2.43
C ARG A 279 10.27 -22.73 1.65
N VAL A 280 10.82 -23.07 0.50
CA VAL A 280 10.42 -24.25 -0.29
C VAL A 280 10.51 -25.51 0.57
N GLU A 281 11.62 -25.72 1.29
CA GLU A 281 11.76 -26.88 2.19
C GLU A 281 10.69 -26.89 3.30
N THR A 282 10.37 -25.72 3.86
CA THR A 282 9.34 -25.59 4.90
C THR A 282 7.95 -25.95 4.35
N LEU A 283 7.62 -25.47 3.15
CA LEU A 283 6.33 -25.74 2.51
C LEU A 283 6.21 -27.17 1.99
N ASP A 284 7.30 -27.77 1.52
CA ASP A 284 7.36 -29.17 1.07
C ASP A 284 7.01 -30.12 2.22
N LYS A 285 7.53 -29.87 3.43
CA LYS A 285 7.23 -30.64 4.64
C LYS A 285 5.74 -30.68 5.02
N ILE A 286 4.97 -29.66 4.64
CA ILE A 286 3.52 -29.57 4.90
C ILE A 286 2.67 -29.85 3.64
N GLY A 287 3.31 -30.36 2.59
CA GLY A 287 2.68 -30.78 1.33
C GLY A 287 2.14 -29.61 0.50
N LEU A 288 2.80 -28.45 0.54
CA LEU A 288 2.39 -27.24 -0.19
C LEU A 288 3.31 -26.89 -1.38
N ILE A 289 4.22 -27.79 -1.74
CA ILE A 289 5.08 -27.69 -2.93
C ILE A 289 4.77 -28.83 -3.88
N GLU A 290 4.57 -28.49 -5.15
CA GLU A 290 4.53 -29.42 -6.27
C GLU A 290 5.85 -29.34 -7.02
N ARG A 291 6.48 -30.49 -7.30
CA ARG A 291 7.71 -30.53 -8.11
C ARG A 291 7.36 -30.77 -9.57
N GLN A 292 7.78 -29.85 -10.43
CA GLN A 292 7.58 -29.97 -11.88
C GLN A 292 8.53 -31.01 -12.49
N PRO A 293 8.23 -31.51 -13.70
CA PRO A 293 9.20 -32.24 -14.51
C PRO A 293 10.46 -31.38 -14.70
N GLY A 294 11.60 -31.84 -14.18
CA GLY A 294 12.85 -31.05 -14.12
C GLY A 294 13.27 -30.60 -12.72
N GLY A 295 12.43 -30.83 -11.70
CA GLY A 295 12.77 -30.63 -10.28
C GLY A 295 12.47 -29.23 -9.72
N ALA A 296 12.02 -28.29 -10.55
CA ALA A 296 11.62 -26.96 -10.14
C ALA A 296 10.44 -27.02 -9.15
N ALA A 297 10.53 -26.25 -8.06
CA ALA A 297 9.52 -26.19 -7.03
C ALA A 297 8.45 -25.15 -7.40
N ARG A 298 7.19 -25.58 -7.41
CA ARG A 298 6.04 -24.72 -7.62
C ARG A 298 5.15 -24.73 -6.39
N LEU A 299 4.56 -23.59 -6.07
CA LEU A 299 3.56 -23.49 -5.02
C LEU A 299 2.30 -24.28 -5.41
N ALA A 300 1.82 -25.17 -4.53
CA ALA A 300 0.57 -25.89 -4.75
C ALA A 300 -0.63 -24.91 -4.88
N PRO A 301 -1.64 -25.20 -5.72
CA PRO A 301 -2.77 -24.28 -5.96
C PRO A 301 -3.54 -23.87 -4.69
N GLU A 302 -3.63 -24.76 -3.70
CA GLU A 302 -4.29 -24.55 -2.43
C GLU A 302 -3.44 -23.82 -1.38
N ALA A 303 -2.13 -23.69 -1.61
CA ALA A 303 -1.20 -23.14 -0.62
C ALA A 303 -1.56 -21.73 -0.16
N PRO A 304 -1.97 -20.77 -1.02
CA PRO A 304 -2.42 -19.46 -0.58
C PRO A 304 -3.52 -19.52 0.47
N ARG A 305 -4.53 -20.37 0.22
CA ARG A 305 -5.67 -20.54 1.13
C ARG A 305 -5.26 -21.24 2.41
N LYS A 306 -4.54 -22.36 2.31
CA LYS A 306 -4.11 -23.15 3.48
C LYS A 306 -3.19 -22.33 4.40
N LEU A 307 -2.24 -21.57 3.85
CA LEU A 307 -1.35 -20.71 4.63
C LEU A 307 -2.08 -19.54 5.29
N ALA A 308 -3.07 -18.96 4.62
CA ALA A 308 -3.94 -17.96 5.22
C ALA A 308 -4.75 -18.56 6.38
N ASP A 309 -5.31 -19.76 6.24
CA ASP A 309 -6.07 -20.39 7.33
C ASP A 309 -5.17 -20.75 8.52
N LEU A 310 -3.97 -21.27 8.26
CA LEU A 310 -2.97 -21.61 9.28
C LEU A 310 -2.54 -20.39 10.10
N GLU A 311 -2.34 -19.24 9.46
CA GLU A 311 -1.96 -18.00 10.15
C GLU A 311 -3.02 -17.61 11.19
N LEU A 312 -4.30 -17.62 10.80
CA LEU A 312 -5.40 -17.25 11.69
C LEU A 312 -5.59 -18.29 12.80
N GLN A 313 -5.49 -19.58 12.48
CA GLN A 313 -5.57 -20.64 13.48
C GLN A 313 -4.45 -20.52 14.52
N GLN A 314 -3.21 -20.28 14.09
CA GLN A 314 -2.08 -20.10 15.01
C GLN A 314 -2.24 -18.81 15.84
N ALA A 315 -2.66 -17.72 15.20
CA ALA A 315 -2.90 -16.46 15.88
C ALA A 315 -4.03 -16.56 16.90
N GLY A 316 -5.13 -17.23 16.56
CA GLY A 316 -6.29 -17.48 17.41
C GLY A 316 -5.98 -18.41 18.58
N ALA A 317 -5.31 -19.54 18.34
CA ALA A 317 -4.89 -20.46 19.39
C ALA A 317 -3.97 -19.79 20.45
N ALA A 318 -3.15 -18.82 20.03
CA ALA A 318 -2.34 -18.03 20.95
C ALA A 318 -3.17 -17.09 21.86
N LEU A 319 -4.44 -16.84 21.53
CA LEU A 319 -5.38 -16.02 22.27
C LEU A 319 -6.28 -16.83 23.21
N ASP A 320 -6.38 -18.14 23.01
CA ASP A 320 -7.29 -19.03 23.75
C ASP A 320 -7.19 -18.87 25.28
N LYS A 321 -5.96 -18.75 25.81
CA LYS A 321 -5.72 -18.60 27.25
C LYS A 321 -6.24 -17.29 27.83
N ARG A 322 -6.35 -16.23 27.02
CA ARG A 322 -6.74 -14.88 27.46
C ARG A 322 -8.23 -14.62 27.27
N TYR A 323 -8.80 -15.07 26.15
CA TYR A 323 -10.15 -14.69 25.73
C TYR A 323 -11.09 -15.88 25.53
N GLY A 324 -10.61 -17.12 25.64
CA GLY A 324 -11.38 -18.33 25.32
C GLY A 324 -11.20 -18.75 23.86
N GLN A 325 -11.89 -19.82 23.47
CA GLN A 325 -11.70 -20.49 22.18
C GLN A 325 -11.82 -19.56 20.96
N TYR A 326 -10.87 -19.68 20.04
CA TYR A 326 -10.93 -19.01 18.74
C TYR A 326 -12.09 -19.52 17.86
N ALA A 327 -12.89 -18.58 17.36
CA ALA A 327 -13.90 -18.79 16.34
C ALA A 327 -13.46 -18.13 15.02
N ALA A 328 -13.50 -18.91 13.93
CA ALA A 328 -13.14 -18.39 12.62
C ALA A 328 -14.31 -17.63 12.00
N LEU A 329 -14.09 -16.36 11.62
CA LEU A 329 -15.11 -15.52 11.00
C LEU A 329 -15.68 -16.10 9.69
N ASP A 330 -14.92 -16.95 8.98
CA ASP A 330 -15.43 -17.64 7.80
C ASP A 330 -16.60 -18.59 8.13
N ALA A 331 -16.59 -19.19 9.32
CA ALA A 331 -17.63 -20.11 9.75
C ALA A 331 -18.89 -19.37 10.20
N THR A 332 -18.73 -18.25 10.90
CA THR A 332 -19.84 -17.53 11.52
C THR A 332 -20.38 -16.40 10.66
N ARG A 333 -19.59 -15.92 9.68
CA ARG A 333 -19.90 -14.88 8.69
C ARG A 333 -20.09 -13.48 9.29
N GLU A 334 -20.64 -13.38 10.50
CA GLU A 334 -20.79 -12.15 11.24
C GLU A 334 -20.58 -12.40 12.73
N GLU A 335 -20.05 -11.40 13.43
CA GLU A 335 -19.71 -11.50 14.85
C GLU A 335 -19.85 -10.18 15.59
N LYS A 336 -20.37 -10.24 16.82
CA LYS A 336 -20.46 -9.10 17.74
C LYS A 336 -19.58 -9.34 18.95
N GLY A 337 -18.83 -8.32 19.37
CA GLY A 337 -17.92 -8.44 20.50
C GLY A 337 -17.25 -7.14 20.87
N LEU A 338 -16.39 -7.19 21.87
CA LEU A 338 -15.55 -6.07 22.29
C LEU A 338 -14.22 -6.12 21.53
N LEU A 339 -13.82 -5.03 20.87
CA LEU A 339 -12.47 -4.96 20.32
C LEU A 339 -11.48 -4.78 21.49
N VAL A 340 -10.65 -5.78 21.76
CA VAL A 340 -9.79 -5.81 22.96
C VAL A 340 -8.34 -5.47 22.67
N GLU A 341 -7.83 -5.82 21.50
CA GLU A 341 -6.48 -5.48 21.06
C GLU A 341 -6.38 -5.46 19.52
N VAL A 342 -5.33 -4.85 19.00
CA VAL A 342 -4.94 -4.93 17.59
C VAL A 342 -3.65 -5.72 17.52
N LYS A 343 -3.60 -6.70 16.61
CA LYS A 343 -2.46 -7.59 16.43
C LYS A 343 -1.94 -7.48 15.00
N ASP A 344 -0.63 -7.24 14.87
CA ASP A 344 0.04 -7.26 13.59
C ASP A 344 0.42 -8.72 13.27
N LEU A 345 -0.12 -9.24 12.17
CA LEU A 345 0.20 -10.55 11.61
C LEU A 345 1.00 -10.37 10.30
N PRO A 346 1.72 -11.40 9.82
CA PRO A 346 2.43 -11.34 8.55
C PRO A 346 1.59 -10.84 7.37
N SER A 347 0.30 -11.22 7.29
CA SER A 347 -0.60 -10.78 6.22
C SER A 347 -1.21 -9.38 6.42
N GLY A 348 -1.02 -8.76 7.59
CA GLY A 348 -1.52 -7.43 7.91
C GLY A 348 -2.08 -7.31 9.33
N ARG A 349 -2.80 -6.22 9.58
CA ARG A 349 -3.33 -5.89 10.92
C ARG A 349 -4.70 -6.51 11.16
N PHE A 350 -4.89 -7.10 12.34
CA PHE A 350 -6.13 -7.73 12.75
C PHE A 350 -6.65 -7.15 14.06
N ALA A 351 -7.95 -6.87 14.10
CA ALA A 351 -8.69 -6.58 15.31
C ALA A 351 -9.02 -7.90 16.02
N VAL A 352 -8.74 -7.94 17.32
CA VAL A 352 -9.12 -9.04 18.21
C VAL A 352 -10.44 -8.69 18.87
N ILE A 353 -11.46 -9.51 18.62
CA ILE A 353 -12.83 -9.27 19.06
C ILE A 353 -13.21 -10.35 20.07
N ALA A 354 -13.36 -9.97 21.34
CA ALA A 354 -13.76 -10.87 22.41
C ALA A 354 -15.29 -10.93 22.51
N HIS A 355 -15.84 -12.14 22.54
CA HIS A 355 -17.29 -12.35 22.60
C HIS A 355 -17.82 -12.32 24.05
N PRO A 356 -19.04 -11.81 24.29
CA PRO A 356 -19.64 -11.79 25.62
C PRO A 356 -19.82 -13.18 26.25
N GLU A 357 -20.17 -14.18 25.43
CA GLU A 357 -20.33 -15.59 25.80
C GLU A 357 -19.01 -16.34 26.00
N GLY A 358 -17.88 -15.66 25.75
CA GLY A 358 -16.54 -16.24 25.77
C GLY A 358 -16.09 -16.69 24.39
N GLY A 359 -14.77 -16.62 24.16
CA GLY A 359 -14.17 -16.86 22.86
C GLY A 359 -13.66 -15.58 22.21
N VAL A 360 -13.00 -15.76 21.07
CA VAL A 360 -12.38 -14.67 20.33
C VAL A 360 -12.43 -14.88 18.83
N THR A 361 -12.63 -13.79 18.09
CA THR A 361 -12.56 -13.76 16.63
C THR A 361 -11.49 -12.77 16.18
N LEU A 362 -10.80 -13.12 15.09
CA LEU A 362 -9.86 -12.25 14.40
C LEU A 362 -10.51 -11.73 13.11
N ALA A 363 -10.55 -10.41 12.97
CA ALA A 363 -11.04 -9.75 11.77
C ALA A 363 -10.00 -8.73 11.26
N PRO A 364 -9.96 -8.40 9.96
CA PRO A 364 -9.15 -7.31 9.45
C PRO A 364 -9.36 -6.02 10.24
N ALA A 365 -8.29 -5.41 10.73
CA ALA A 365 -8.39 -4.17 11.48
C ALA A 365 -8.82 -3.02 10.54
N PRO A 366 -9.84 -2.23 10.91
CA PRO A 366 -10.05 -0.93 10.27
C PRO A 366 -8.85 -0.02 10.55
N ARG A 367 -8.63 1.02 9.74
CA ARG A 367 -7.47 1.92 9.87
C ARG A 367 -7.34 2.59 11.24
N ASN A 368 -8.47 2.79 11.92
CA ASN A 368 -8.60 3.44 13.22
C ASN A 368 -8.84 2.44 14.36
N ALA A 369 -8.44 1.17 14.19
CA ALA A 369 -8.75 0.11 15.15
C ALA A 369 -8.28 0.42 16.58
N GLU A 370 -7.19 1.16 16.75
CA GLU A 370 -6.67 1.60 18.04
C GLU A 370 -7.67 2.48 18.80
N ALA A 371 -8.38 3.38 18.11
CA ALA A 371 -9.41 4.22 18.70
C ALA A 371 -10.70 3.46 19.03
N LEU A 372 -10.78 2.18 18.63
CA LEU A 372 -11.90 1.29 18.88
C LEU A 372 -11.63 0.27 19.98
N ILE A 373 -10.41 0.23 20.53
CA ILE A 373 -10.09 -0.64 21.67
C ILE A 373 -11.03 -0.28 22.84
N GLY A 374 -11.67 -1.29 23.41
CA GLY A 374 -12.68 -1.18 24.46
C GLY A 374 -14.09 -0.81 23.96
N LYS A 375 -14.34 -0.73 22.64
CA LYS A 375 -15.68 -0.45 22.10
C LYS A 375 -16.34 -1.72 21.56
N PRO A 376 -17.67 -1.88 21.74
CA PRO A 376 -18.41 -2.98 21.14
C PRO A 376 -18.54 -2.77 19.63
N VAL A 377 -18.19 -3.80 18.87
CA VAL A 377 -18.17 -3.83 17.41
C VAL A 377 -18.95 -5.02 16.88
N HIS A 378 -19.47 -4.86 15.67
CA HIS A 378 -20.05 -5.87 14.82
C HIS A 378 -19.21 -5.96 13.55
N VAL A 379 -18.66 -7.13 13.28
CA VAL A 379 -17.91 -7.42 12.05
C VAL A 379 -18.71 -8.37 11.16
N GLU A 380 -18.73 -8.09 9.87
CA GLU A 380 -19.51 -8.82 8.87
C GLU A 380 -18.61 -9.11 7.66
N LEU A 381 -18.40 -10.38 7.35
CA LEU A 381 -17.68 -10.85 6.17
C LEU A 381 -18.57 -10.72 4.92
N ALA A 382 -18.06 -10.10 3.86
CA ALA A 382 -18.82 -9.89 2.63
C ALA A 382 -19.33 -11.22 2.02
N ALA A 383 -20.58 -11.24 1.53
CA ALA A 383 -21.38 -12.43 1.17
C ALA A 383 -20.65 -13.54 0.37
N ASP A 384 -19.70 -13.17 -0.49
CA ASP A 384 -18.96 -14.10 -1.37
C ASP A 384 -17.44 -14.07 -1.14
N ARG A 385 -17.00 -13.68 0.05
CA ARG A 385 -15.58 -13.59 0.42
C ARG A 385 -15.22 -14.60 1.49
N HIS A 386 -14.00 -15.13 1.39
CA HIS A 386 -13.32 -15.88 2.44
C HIS A 386 -12.21 -15.00 3.03
N MET A 387 -11.87 -15.19 4.31
CA MET A 387 -10.72 -14.52 4.92
C MET A 387 -9.41 -14.87 4.21
N ALA A 388 -9.36 -16.00 3.49
CA ALA A 388 -8.19 -16.42 2.73
C ALA A 388 -7.98 -15.57 1.46
N ASP A 389 -9.03 -14.92 0.95
CA ASP A 389 -8.94 -14.06 -0.23
C ASP A 389 -8.03 -12.85 0.01
N ARG A 390 -7.69 -12.56 1.28
CA ARG A 390 -6.76 -11.49 1.69
C ARG A 390 -5.38 -11.58 1.07
N VAL A 391 -4.98 -12.77 0.59
CA VAL A 391 -3.73 -12.96 -0.13
C VAL A 391 -3.65 -12.11 -1.40
N HIS A 392 -4.79 -11.87 -2.06
CA HIS A 392 -4.88 -11.12 -3.32
C HIS A 392 -5.82 -9.92 -3.25
N THR A 393 -6.64 -9.84 -2.20
CA THR A 393 -7.68 -8.83 -2.03
C THR A 393 -7.31 -7.91 -0.87
N PRO A 394 -7.45 -6.57 -1.01
CA PRO A 394 -7.23 -5.66 0.11
C PRO A 394 -8.11 -6.02 1.30
N MET A 395 -7.49 -6.23 2.46
CA MET A 395 -8.14 -6.70 3.69
C MET A 395 -9.39 -5.89 4.08
N GLN A 396 -9.35 -4.56 3.85
CA GLN A 396 -10.44 -3.63 4.15
C GLN A 396 -11.73 -3.87 3.34
N THR A 397 -11.65 -4.65 2.26
CA THR A 397 -12.81 -4.99 1.42
C THR A 397 -13.49 -6.30 1.81
N LEU A 398 -12.83 -7.10 2.66
CA LEU A 398 -13.33 -8.41 3.08
C LEU A 398 -14.37 -8.26 4.19
N VAL A 399 -14.08 -7.42 5.17
CA VAL A 399 -14.90 -7.30 6.38
C VAL A 399 -15.40 -5.87 6.55
N ARG A 400 -16.68 -5.74 6.86
CA ARG A 400 -17.30 -4.49 7.30
C ARG A 400 -17.35 -4.47 8.81
N THR A 401 -16.75 -3.45 9.42
CA THR A 401 -16.81 -3.23 10.86
C THR A 401 -17.77 -2.09 11.17
N LYS A 402 -18.65 -2.27 12.16
CA LYS A 402 -19.57 -1.24 12.68
C LYS A 402 -19.49 -1.23 14.20
N VAL A 403 -19.55 -0.07 14.83
CA VAL A 403 -19.62 0.08 16.29
C VAL A 403 -21.09 -0.02 16.63
N ILE A 404 -21.39 -0.84 17.63
CA ILE A 404 -22.73 -1.06 18.12
C ILE A 404 -22.85 -0.48 19.52
N THR A 405 -24.03 -0.48 20.11
CA THR A 405 -24.18 -0.09 21.52
C THR A 405 -24.02 -1.32 22.43
N GLU A 406 -23.72 -1.08 23.71
CA GLU A 406 -23.71 -2.18 24.71
C GLU A 406 -25.06 -2.91 24.80
N ARG A 407 -26.16 -2.21 24.48
CA ARG A 407 -27.50 -2.81 24.41
C ARG A 407 -27.63 -3.77 23.24
N ASP A 408 -27.01 -3.48 22.11
CA ASP A 408 -27.03 -4.36 20.93
C ASP A 408 -26.15 -5.59 21.15
N LEU A 409 -25.04 -5.43 21.89
CA LEU A 409 -24.22 -6.55 22.37
C LEU A 409 -25.01 -7.48 23.30
N SER A 410 -25.95 -6.93 24.07
CA SER A 410 -26.77 -7.67 25.05
C SER A 410 -28.08 -8.22 24.47
N ARG A 411 -28.52 -7.78 23.28
CA ARG A 411 -29.83 -8.12 22.70
C ARG A 411 -29.90 -9.48 22.01
N ASP A 412 -28.76 -10.12 21.74
CA ASP A 412 -28.73 -11.55 21.37
C ASP A 412 -29.04 -12.49 22.56
N ARG A 413 -29.31 -11.93 23.75
CA ARG A 413 -29.95 -12.64 24.85
C ARG A 413 -31.40 -12.99 24.52
N GLY A 414 -31.58 -14.12 23.84
CA GLY A 414 -32.70 -15.00 24.15
C GLY A 414 -32.50 -15.61 25.54
N LEU A 415 -32.68 -14.82 26.60
CA LEU A 415 -33.08 -15.19 27.97
C LEU A 415 -32.96 -13.97 28.88
N GLY A 416 -34.05 -13.71 29.61
CA GLY A 416 -34.26 -12.53 30.43
C GLY A 416 -33.30 -12.38 31.61
N LEU A 417 -33.27 -11.15 32.11
CA LEU A 417 -32.72 -10.73 33.40
C LEU A 417 -33.09 -11.66 34.55
#